data_AF-A0A552EBA3-F1
#
_entry.id   AF-A0A552EBA3-F1
#
_cell.length_a   1.000
_cell.length_b   1.000
_cell.length_c   1.000
_cell.angle_alpha   90.00
_cell.angle_beta   90.00
_cell.angle_gamma   90.00
#
_symmetry.space_group_name_H-M   'P 1'
#
loop_
_entity.id
_entity.type
_entity.pdbx_description
1 polymer ?
#
loop_
_entity_poly.entity_id
_entity_poly.type
_entity_poly.pdbx_seq_one_letter_code
_entity_poly.pdbx_strand_id
1 'polypeptide(L)'
;MLRKLIYRCFSIHTRTRRKVSISKLLIFVIPLVDCLEKIGLRFILDFAVIHCIRFYQKYLSPRKGFSCAYSVLYRCESCSEYFRKTVKIYGLKKAIFLFQKRLEECKLAYRELLKGDNKN
;
A
#
# COMPACT_ATOMS: atom_id res chain seq x y z
N MET A 1 8.03 -19.50 -4.08
CA MET A 1 8.26 -19.07 -2.68
C MET A 1 7.63 -17.72 -2.31
N LEU A 2 7.70 -16.66 -3.15
CA LEU A 2 7.14 -15.31 -2.84
C LEU A 2 5.63 -15.28 -2.51
N ARG A 3 4.81 -16.16 -3.09
CA ARG A 3 3.37 -16.26 -2.77
C ARG A 3 3.12 -16.54 -1.28
N LYS A 4 3.90 -17.40 -0.62
CA LYS A 4 3.68 -17.79 0.80
C LYS A 4 3.97 -16.66 1.79
N LEU A 5 4.94 -15.79 1.52
CA LEU A 5 5.20 -14.60 2.35
C LEU A 5 4.07 -13.56 2.23
N ILE A 6 3.51 -13.40 1.03
CA ILE A 6 2.33 -12.56 0.79
C ILE A 6 1.14 -13.10 1.59
N TYR A 7 0.86 -14.41 1.55
CA TYR A 7 -0.21 -15.01 2.34
C TYR A 7 -0.03 -14.83 3.85
N ARG A 8 1.21 -14.85 4.36
CA ARG A 8 1.46 -14.74 5.81
C ARG A 8 1.18 -13.33 6.34
N CYS A 9 1.52 -12.28 5.58
CA CYS A 9 1.16 -10.90 5.95
C CYS A 9 -0.29 -10.55 5.58
N PHE A 10 -0.83 -11.14 4.51
CA PHE A 10 -2.24 -10.99 4.12
C PHE A 10 -3.21 -11.67 5.10
N SER A 11 -2.86 -12.82 5.69
CA SER A 11 -3.69 -13.52 6.69
C SER A 11 -3.82 -12.75 8.01
N ILE A 12 -2.84 -11.95 8.39
CA ILE A 12 -2.97 -11.03 9.55
C ILE A 12 -4.02 -9.94 9.26
N HIS A 13 -4.16 -9.57 7.98
CA HIS A 13 -5.00 -8.47 7.48
C HIS A 13 -6.48 -8.84 7.24
N THR A 14 -6.84 -10.13 7.19
CA THR A 14 -8.23 -10.58 6.98
C THR A 14 -9.09 -10.53 8.25
N ARG A 15 -8.49 -10.38 9.44
CA ARG A 15 -9.25 -10.33 10.71
C ARG A 15 -9.85 -8.95 11.01
N THR A 16 -9.37 -7.88 10.37
CA THR A 16 -9.90 -6.52 10.48
C THR A 16 -10.81 -6.19 9.29
N ARG A 17 -12.10 -6.58 9.38
CA ARG A 17 -13.18 -5.98 8.55
C ARG A 17 -13.50 -4.59 9.12
N ARG A 18 -12.72 -3.57 8.77
CA ARG A 18 -13.10 -2.17 9.02
C ARG A 18 -13.45 -1.51 7.68
N LYS A 19 -14.61 -0.83 7.60
CA LYS A 19 -14.98 -0.01 6.44
C LYS A 19 -13.96 1.11 6.32
N VAL A 20 -13.21 1.11 5.22
CA VAL A 20 -12.30 2.21 4.88
C VAL A 20 -13.16 3.35 4.34
N SER A 21 -13.00 4.55 4.90
CA SER A 21 -13.63 5.74 4.35
C SER A 21 -12.89 6.12 3.07
N ILE A 22 -13.46 5.78 1.91
CA ILE A 22 -12.87 6.14 0.61
C ILE A 22 -12.81 7.67 0.56
N SER A 23 -11.60 8.21 0.42
CA SER A 23 -11.40 9.64 0.24
C SER A 23 -12.28 10.12 -0.91
N LYS A 24 -13.13 11.14 -0.71
CA LYS A 24 -14.06 11.63 -1.74
C LYS A 24 -13.38 11.91 -3.10
N LEU A 25 -12.09 12.24 -3.07
CA LEU A 25 -11.22 12.42 -4.23
C LEU A 25 -11.13 11.17 -5.14
N LEU A 26 -11.09 9.98 -4.56
CA LEU A 26 -11.00 8.72 -5.31
C LEU A 26 -12.28 8.40 -6.09
N ILE A 27 -13.42 8.92 -5.65
CA ILE A 27 -14.70 8.75 -6.37
C ILE A 27 -14.62 9.40 -7.76
N PHE A 28 -13.86 10.48 -7.91
CA PHE A 28 -13.65 11.17 -9.19
C PHE A 28 -12.49 10.59 -10.00
N VAL A 29 -11.46 10.02 -9.35
CA VAL A 29 -10.30 9.43 -10.03
C VAL A 29 -10.61 8.04 -10.59
N ILE A 30 -11.48 7.26 -9.93
CA ILE A 30 -11.89 5.92 -10.39
C ILE A 30 -12.52 5.91 -11.80
N PRO A 31 -13.49 6.79 -12.15
CA PRO A 31 -14.06 6.82 -13.50
C PRO A 31 -13.08 7.32 -14.57
N LEU A 32 -12.14 8.21 -14.21
CA LEU A 32 -11.05 8.61 -15.10
C LEU A 32 -10.12 7.43 -15.42
N VAL A 33 -9.77 6.64 -14.39
CA VAL A 33 -8.97 5.43 -14.56
C VAL A 33 -9.76 4.37 -15.34
N ASP A 34 -11.08 4.22 -15.13
CA ASP A 34 -11.93 3.34 -15.97
C ASP A 34 -11.89 3.73 -17.45
N CYS A 35 -11.94 5.02 -17.74
CA CYS A 35 -11.92 5.54 -19.09
C CYS A 35 -10.57 5.20 -19.77
N LEU A 36 -9.46 5.46 -19.08
CA LEU A 36 -8.12 5.10 -19.54
C LEU A 36 -7.93 3.58 -19.69
N GLU A 37 -8.57 2.80 -18.82
CA GLU A 37 -8.54 1.34 -18.87
C GLU A 37 -9.28 0.78 -20.08
N LYS A 38 -10.35 1.44 -20.55
CA LYS A 38 -11.08 1.07 -21.77
C LYS A 38 -10.29 1.29 -23.06
N ILE A 39 -9.30 2.20 -23.04
CA ILE A 39 -8.42 2.51 -24.18
C ILE A 39 -7.29 1.48 -24.33
N GLY A 40 -7.15 0.52 -23.39
CA GLY A 40 -6.10 -0.52 -23.42
C GLY A 40 -4.76 -0.07 -22.81
N LEU A 41 -4.70 1.15 -22.25
CA LEU A 41 -3.50 1.73 -21.64
C LEU A 41 -3.16 1.18 -20.24
N ARG A 42 -3.89 0.16 -19.77
CA ARG A 42 -3.72 -0.50 -18.46
C ARG A 42 -2.25 -0.85 -18.17
N PHE A 43 -1.62 -1.56 -19.11
CA PHE A 43 -0.25 -2.04 -18.93
C PHE A 43 0.77 -0.91 -18.83
N ILE A 44 0.59 0.16 -19.61
CA ILE A 44 1.50 1.31 -19.61
C ILE A 44 1.38 2.08 -18.28
N LEU A 45 0.15 2.27 -17.78
CA LEU A 45 -0.10 2.92 -16.49
C LEU A 45 0.47 2.13 -15.32
N ASP A 46 0.19 0.82 -15.24
CA ASP A 46 0.70 -0.03 -14.17
C ASP A 46 2.24 -0.08 -14.20
N PHE A 47 2.84 -0.18 -15.39
CA PHE A 47 4.29 -0.17 -15.55
C PHE A 47 4.91 1.16 -15.12
N ALA A 48 4.35 2.28 -15.58
CA ALA A 48 4.80 3.62 -15.21
C ALA A 48 4.73 3.84 -13.69
N VAL A 49 3.61 3.47 -13.05
CA VAL A 49 3.45 3.61 -11.59
C VAL A 49 4.46 2.75 -10.84
N ILE A 50 4.66 1.48 -11.23
CA ILE A 50 5.64 0.61 -10.59
C ILE A 50 7.05 1.19 -10.75
N HIS A 51 7.39 1.73 -11.92
CA HIS A 51 8.70 2.30 -12.18
C HIS A 51 8.93 3.58 -11.37
N CYS A 52 7.94 4.47 -11.31
CA CYS A 52 7.95 5.66 -10.47
C CYS A 52 8.14 5.30 -8.99
N ILE A 53 7.42 4.28 -8.48
CA ILE A 53 7.58 3.83 -7.09
C ILE A 53 9.00 3.30 -6.85
N ARG A 54 9.57 2.52 -7.77
CA ARG A 54 10.95 2.00 -7.63
C ARG A 54 11.97 3.11 -7.67
N PHE A 55 11.79 4.11 -8.54
CA PHE A 55 12.65 5.26 -8.62
C PHE A 55 12.58 6.08 -7.32
N TYR A 56 11.37 6.34 -6.84
CA TYR A 56 11.16 6.98 -5.54
C TYR A 56 11.83 6.20 -4.39
N GLN A 57 11.67 4.88 -4.36
CA GLN A 57 12.30 4.02 -3.35
C GLN A 57 13.83 4.01 -3.46
N LYS A 58 14.39 4.04 -4.68
CA LYS A 58 15.85 3.98 -4.89
C LYS A 58 16.54 5.31 -4.59
N TYR A 59 15.91 6.45 -4.88
CA TYR A 59 16.54 7.77 -4.81
C TYR A 59 16.10 8.61 -3.61
N LEU A 60 14.80 8.57 -3.25
CA LEU A 60 14.26 9.39 -2.17
C LEU A 60 14.17 8.64 -0.82
N SER A 61 13.81 7.35 -0.85
CA SER A 61 13.69 6.57 0.39
C SER A 61 14.97 6.47 1.22
N PRO A 62 16.19 6.38 0.66
CA PRO A 62 17.41 6.25 1.47
C PRO A 62 17.71 7.53 2.26
N ARG A 63 17.35 8.70 1.71
CA ARG A 63 17.66 10.00 2.33
C ARG A 63 16.65 10.43 3.40
N LYS A 64 15.49 9.77 3.48
CA LYS A 64 14.39 10.22 4.34
C LYS A 64 14.34 9.53 5.71
N GLY A 65 15.07 8.42 5.92
CA GLY A 65 15.14 7.71 7.20
C GLY A 65 13.79 7.16 7.72
N PHE A 66 12.76 7.12 6.88
CA PHE A 66 11.40 6.77 7.30
C PHE A 66 11.19 5.25 7.39
N SER A 67 11.09 4.73 8.61
CA SER A 67 10.72 3.34 8.87
C SER A 67 9.20 3.20 8.96
N CYS A 68 8.63 2.37 8.09
CA CYS A 68 7.19 2.10 8.11
C CYS A 68 6.81 1.41 9.42
N ALA A 69 6.02 2.08 10.27
CA ALA A 69 5.58 1.57 11.58
C ALA A 69 4.94 0.16 11.50
N TYR A 70 4.19 -0.12 10.43
CA TYR A 70 3.63 -1.46 10.20
C TYR A 70 4.71 -2.52 9.99
N SER A 71 5.74 -2.20 9.22
CA SER A 71 6.88 -3.10 8.97
C SER A 71 7.68 -3.32 10.25
N VAL A 72 7.86 -2.27 11.06
CA VAL A 72 8.55 -2.35 12.36
C VAL A 72 7.76 -3.22 13.34
N LEU A 73 6.46 -2.99 13.50
CA LEU A 73 5.62 -3.70 14.46
C LEU A 73 5.38 -5.16 14.07
N TYR A 74 5.06 -5.43 12.79
CA TYR A 74 4.68 -6.76 12.33
C TYR A 74 5.81 -7.52 11.61
N ARG A 75 7.02 -6.95 11.53
CA ARG A 75 8.19 -7.51 10.79
C ARG A 75 7.83 -7.96 9.37
N CYS A 76 6.97 -7.17 8.74
CA CYS A 76 6.38 -7.43 7.43
C CYS A 76 6.95 -6.48 6.36
N GLU A 77 6.51 -6.67 5.12
CA GLU A 77 6.78 -5.71 4.04
C GLU A 77 6.23 -4.30 4.33
N SER A 78 6.96 -3.29 3.87
CA SER A 78 6.58 -1.88 4.01
C SER A 78 5.33 -1.55 3.19
N CYS A 79 4.60 -0.49 3.57
CA CYS A 79 3.39 -0.07 2.85
C CYS A 79 3.65 0.22 1.36
N SER A 80 4.83 0.74 1.01
CA SER A 80 5.20 1.02 -0.38
C SER A 80 5.46 -0.25 -1.19
N GLU A 81 6.14 -1.25 -0.60
CA GLU A 81 6.31 -2.56 -1.24
C GLU A 81 4.99 -3.31 -1.39
N TYR A 82 4.11 -3.23 -0.38
CA TYR A 82 2.76 -3.77 -0.46
C TYR A 82 1.97 -3.14 -1.60
N PHE A 83 2.02 -1.81 -1.74
CA PHE A 83 1.35 -1.10 -2.84
C PHE A 83 1.87 -1.53 -4.21
N ARG A 84 3.20 -1.55 -4.39
CA ARG A 84 3.83 -1.97 -5.64
C ARG A 84 3.41 -3.38 -6.06
N LYS A 85 3.32 -4.31 -5.11
CA LYS A 85 2.88 -5.69 -5.36
C LYS A 85 1.39 -5.77 -5.68
N THR A 86 0.55 -5.02 -4.96
CA THR A 86 -0.88 -5.01 -5.22
C THR A 86 -1.21 -4.39 -6.57
N VAL A 87 -0.49 -3.34 -7.00
CA VAL A 87 -0.59 -2.80 -8.37
C VAL A 87 -0.27 -3.89 -9.39
N LYS A 88 0.84 -4.63 -9.19
CA LYS A 88 1.24 -5.71 -10.12
C LYS A 88 0.24 -6.86 -10.21
N ILE A 89 -0.44 -7.20 -9.12
CA ILE A 89 -1.33 -8.39 -9.05
C ILE A 89 -2.77 -8.05 -9.42
N TYR A 90 -3.28 -6.91 -8.95
CA TYR A 90 -4.69 -6.56 -9.02
C TYR A 90 -4.98 -5.34 -9.92
N GLY A 91 -3.94 -4.69 -10.44
CA GLY A 91 -4.03 -3.41 -11.17
C GLY A 91 -4.16 -2.20 -10.24
N LEU A 92 -3.88 -1.01 -10.77
CA LEU A 92 -3.86 0.24 -10.02
C LEU A 92 -5.13 0.51 -9.20
N LYS A 93 -6.32 0.27 -9.77
CA LYS A 93 -7.60 0.52 -9.11
C LYS A 93 -7.79 -0.22 -7.79
N LYS A 94 -7.67 -1.55 -7.85
CA LYS A 94 -7.80 -2.40 -6.66
C LYS A 94 -6.64 -2.14 -5.70
N ALA A 95 -5.45 -1.88 -6.23
CA ALA A 95 -4.29 -1.57 -5.43
C ALA A 95 -4.48 -0.29 -4.59
N ILE A 96 -5.08 0.76 -5.14
CA ILE A 96 -5.35 1.99 -4.37
C ILE A 96 -6.30 1.71 -3.21
N PHE A 97 -7.38 0.96 -3.44
CA PHE A 97 -8.32 0.60 -2.38
C PHE A 97 -7.64 -0.22 -1.27
N LEU A 98 -6.83 -1.23 -1.65
CA LEU A 98 -6.06 -2.04 -0.70
C LEU A 98 -5.00 -1.22 0.03
N PHE A 99 -4.39 -0.26 -0.64
CA PHE A 99 -3.37 0.61 -0.05
C PHE A 99 -3.95 1.53 1.01
N GLN A 100 -5.14 2.10 0.80
CA GLN A 100 -5.81 2.90 1.82
C GLN A 100 -6.07 2.08 3.08
N LYS A 101 -6.56 0.85 2.93
CA LYS A 101 -6.74 -0.07 4.07
C LYS A 101 -5.42 -0.30 4.81
N ARG A 102 -4.34 -0.53 4.07
CA ARG A 102 -3.00 -0.74 4.63
C ARG A 102 -2.47 0.50 5.36
N LEU A 103 -2.72 1.70 4.87
CA LEU A 103 -2.29 2.95 5.51
C LEU A 103 -3.00 3.21 6.84
N GLU A 104 -4.30 2.95 6.92
CA GLU A 104 -5.04 3.06 8.18
C GLU A 104 -4.47 2.10 9.24
N GLU A 105 -4.16 0.87 8.86
CA GLU A 105 -3.51 -0.05 9.79
C GLU A 105 -2.09 0.36 10.16
N CYS A 106 -1.33 0.94 9.22
CA CYS A 106 -0.01 1.49 9.53
C CYS A 106 -0.10 2.64 10.53
N LYS A 107 -1.15 3.47 10.46
CA LYS A 107 -1.42 4.54 11.43
C LYS A 107 -1.76 3.98 12.81
N LEU A 108 -2.50 2.88 12.87
CA LEU A 108 -2.77 2.18 14.14
C LEU A 108 -1.48 1.57 14.71
N ALA A 109 -0.70 0.87 13.89
CA ALA A 109 0.60 0.32 14.30
C ALA A 109 1.52 1.40 14.86
N TYR A 110 1.55 2.58 14.22
CA TYR A 110 2.30 3.72 14.72
C TYR A 110 1.83 4.20 16.10
N ARG A 111 0.51 4.30 16.31
CA ARG A 111 -0.04 4.65 17.63
C ARG A 111 0.32 3.63 18.71
N GLU A 112 0.32 2.35 18.38
CA GLU A 112 0.71 1.29 19.33
C GLU A 112 2.20 1.37 19.68
N LEU A 113 3.08 1.63 18.70
CA LEU A 113 4.50 1.88 18.95
C LEU A 113 4.71 3.09 19.87
N LEU A 114 4.04 4.21 19.61
CA LEU A 114 4.13 5.42 20.45
C LEU A 114 3.64 5.20 21.90
N LYS A 115 2.65 4.34 22.11
CA LYS A 115 2.19 3.97 23.47
C LYS A 115 3.21 3.10 24.20
N GLY A 116 3.91 2.23 23.48
CA GLY A 116 4.97 1.40 24.03
C GLY A 116 6.17 2.23 24.50
N ASP A 117 6.57 3.22 23.70
CA ASP A 117 7.67 4.13 24.03
C ASP A 117 7.36 5.04 25.24
N ASN A 118 6.11 5.49 25.42
CA ASN A 118 5.71 6.31 26.57
C ASN A 118 5.60 5.54 27.90
N LYS A 119 5.73 4.20 27.89
CA LYS A 119 5.71 3.36 29.09
C LYS A 119 7.11 3.03 29.62
N ASN A 120 8.15 3.54 28.99
CA ASN A 120 9.55 3.27 29.34
C ASN A 120 10.22 4.52 29.91
#